data_AF-A0A7Z9KUN2-F1
#
_entry.id   AF-A0A7Z9KUN2-F1
#
_cell.length_a   1.000
_cell.length_b   1.000
_cell.length_c   1.000
_cell.angle_alpha   90.00
_cell.angle_beta   90.00
_cell.angle_gamma   90.00
#
_symmetry.space_group_name_H-M   'P 1'
#
loop_
_entity.id
_entity.type
_entity.pdbx_description
1 polymer ?
#
loop_
_entity_poly.entity_id
_entity_poly.type
_entity_poly.pdbx_seq_one_letter_code
_entity_poly.pdbx_strand_id
1 'polypeptide(L)'
;MSLFSYFGNKVLNMRDNPTTTPSENPLSHTLNAFMSNCTVWRWEWESYRKTALRTIQREDADEADKTLRSTLSYVYDSNSFDTAPINVIIYVEQCGGIRPNQRIYVAPCGDGLSLVVLWWPWGDGCTTSLRVGLAGNASEESMMEFSTRFDS
;
A
#
# COMPACT_ATOMS: atom_id res chain seq x y z
N MET A 1 -38.24 62.90 20.31
CA MET A 1 -38.91 62.27 19.15
C MET A 1 -37.86 61.46 18.41
N SER A 2 -37.78 60.14 18.61
CA SER A 2 -38.60 59.08 17.98
C SER A 2 -38.10 58.75 16.58
N LEU A 3 -37.89 57.51 16.09
CA LEU A 3 -37.80 56.12 16.59
C LEU A 3 -37.39 55.27 15.34
N PHE A 4 -36.99 53.99 15.52
CA PHE A 4 -37.00 52.87 14.54
C PHE A 4 -36.02 52.95 13.31
N SER A 5 -34.96 52.14 13.21
CA SER A 5 -34.80 50.69 12.93
C SER A 5 -34.83 50.28 11.44
N TYR A 6 -33.83 49.46 11.08
CA TYR A 6 -33.89 48.18 10.33
C TYR A 6 -33.15 48.03 8.98
N PHE A 7 -32.37 46.92 8.93
CA PHE A 7 -31.80 46.16 7.81
C PHE A 7 -30.77 46.90 6.93
N GLY A 8 -29.59 46.39 6.61
CA GLY A 8 -29.06 45.03 6.63
C GLY A 8 -28.18 44.90 5.38
N ASN A 9 -26.90 44.58 5.53
CA ASN A 9 -26.14 43.81 4.55
C ASN A 9 -24.78 43.43 5.15
N LYS A 10 -24.74 42.21 5.67
CA LYS A 10 -23.52 41.47 5.98
C LYS A 10 -22.84 41.19 4.65
N VAL A 11 -21.77 41.93 4.34
CA VAL A 11 -20.88 41.60 3.23
C VAL A 11 -20.19 40.30 3.62
N LEU A 12 -20.65 39.18 3.06
CA LEU A 12 -20.01 37.89 3.23
C LEU A 12 -18.63 37.95 2.57
N ASN A 13 -17.60 37.69 3.38
CA ASN A 13 -16.24 37.46 2.95
C ASN A 13 -16.20 36.44 1.81
N MET A 14 -15.81 36.91 0.62
CA MET A 14 -15.27 36.06 -0.43
C MET A 14 -13.77 36.30 -0.49
N ARG A 15 -13.02 35.39 0.15
CA ARG A 15 -11.69 34.85 -0.23
C ARG A 15 -11.02 34.16 0.96
N ASP A 16 -11.73 33.21 1.56
CA ASP A 16 -11.05 32.04 2.09
C ASP A 16 -11.30 30.93 1.05
N ASN A 17 -10.40 30.82 0.07
CA ASN A 17 -10.28 29.54 -0.62
C ASN A 17 -9.83 28.55 0.46
N PRO A 18 -10.59 27.50 0.79
CA PRO A 18 -9.99 26.41 1.54
C PRO A 18 -8.82 25.95 0.68
N THR A 19 -7.62 25.96 1.25
CA THR A 19 -6.46 25.27 0.68
C THR A 19 -6.89 23.83 0.53
N THR A 20 -7.41 23.47 -0.65
CA THR A 20 -7.61 22.08 -1.01
C THR A 20 -6.21 21.51 -0.98
N THR A 21 -5.87 20.77 0.07
CA THR A 21 -4.76 19.83 0.02
C THR A 21 -4.93 19.10 -1.30
N PRO A 22 -3.92 19.09 -2.20
CA PRO A 22 -4.02 18.27 -3.39
C PRO A 22 -4.39 16.87 -2.89
N SER A 23 -5.51 16.33 -3.38
CA SER A 23 -6.00 15.01 -2.98
C SER A 23 -4.80 14.08 -2.97
N GLU A 24 -4.38 13.64 -1.78
CA GLU A 24 -3.13 12.88 -1.63
C GLU A 24 -3.17 11.73 -2.63
N ASN A 25 -2.13 11.60 -3.47
CA ASN A 25 -2.05 10.51 -4.44
C ASN A 25 -2.30 9.19 -3.69
N PRO A 26 -3.30 8.37 -4.10
CA PRO A 26 -3.68 7.18 -3.33
C PRO A 26 -2.52 6.17 -3.16
N LEU A 27 -1.56 6.15 -4.09
CA LEU A 27 -0.32 5.40 -3.94
C LEU A 27 0.54 5.97 -2.80
N SER A 28 0.80 7.29 -2.80
CA SER A 28 1.56 7.95 -1.73
C SER A 28 0.95 7.71 -0.36
N HIS A 29 -0.37 7.83 -0.25
CA HIS A 29 -1.10 7.57 0.98
C HIS A 29 -0.89 6.13 1.48
N THR A 30 -1.04 5.16 0.57
CA THR A 30 -0.87 3.73 0.89
C THR A 30 0.57 3.41 1.28
N LEU A 31 1.56 3.95 0.56
CA LEU A 31 2.97 3.78 0.88
C LEU A 31 3.34 4.43 2.21
N ASN A 32 2.82 5.62 2.50
CA ASN A 32 3.01 6.29 3.79
C ASN A 32 2.52 5.40 4.94
N ALA A 33 1.27 4.91 4.84
CA ALA A 33 0.69 4.02 5.85
C ALA A 33 1.52 2.73 6.01
N PHE A 34 1.98 2.14 4.89
CA PHE A 34 2.81 0.94 4.92
C PHE A 34 4.16 1.15 5.59
N MET A 35 4.87 2.21 5.21
CA MET A 35 6.19 2.50 5.77
C MET A 35 6.12 2.90 7.24
N SER A 36 5.08 3.61 7.68
CA SER A 36 4.88 3.96 9.09
C SER A 36 4.67 2.73 9.98
N ASN A 37 4.00 1.68 9.48
CA ASN A 37 3.81 0.44 10.22
C ASN A 37 5.01 -0.51 10.13
N CYS A 38 5.84 -0.37 9.10
CA CYS A 38 7.03 -1.21 8.87
C CYS A 38 8.36 -0.51 9.21
N THR A 39 8.35 0.55 10.03
CA THR A 39 9.53 1.42 10.30
C THR A 39 10.77 0.68 10.80
N VAL A 40 10.60 -0.44 11.49
CA VAL A 40 11.70 -1.24 12.04
C VAL A 40 12.33 -2.17 10.99
N TRP A 41 11.72 -2.28 9.82
CA TRP A 41 12.08 -3.27 8.81
C TRP A 41 13.00 -2.66 7.76
N ARG A 42 14.19 -3.24 7.62
CA ARG A 42 15.09 -2.91 6.53
C ARG A 42 14.71 -3.70 5.29
N TRP A 43 14.51 -2.99 4.19
CA TRP A 43 14.23 -3.56 2.88
C TRP A 43 15.47 -3.50 1.99
N GLU A 44 15.55 -4.44 1.06
CA GLU A 44 16.57 -4.51 0.03
C GLU A 44 15.90 -4.40 -1.33
N TRP A 45 16.31 -3.43 -2.14
CA TRP A 45 15.74 -3.25 -3.47
C TRP A 45 16.27 -4.30 -4.47
N GLU A 46 15.37 -5.04 -5.12
CA GLU A 46 15.68 -5.99 -6.20
C GLU A 46 15.39 -5.35 -7.58
N SER A 47 16.34 -4.60 -8.15
CA SER A 47 16.15 -3.84 -9.40
C SER A 47 15.62 -4.66 -10.59
N TYR A 48 16.03 -5.92 -10.72
CA TYR A 48 15.60 -6.80 -11.81
C TYR A 48 14.14 -7.25 -11.68
N ARG A 49 13.60 -7.27 -10.46
CA ARG A 49 12.17 -7.57 -10.18
C ARG A 49 11.34 -6.33 -9.92
N LYS A 50 11.98 -5.17 -9.71
CA LYS A 50 11.34 -3.92 -9.26
C LYS A 50 10.53 -4.15 -7.98
N THR A 51 11.09 -4.90 -7.04
CA THR A 51 10.46 -5.25 -5.77
C THR A 51 11.38 -4.94 -4.60
N ALA A 52 10.80 -4.62 -3.45
CA ALA A 52 11.54 -4.57 -2.19
C ALA A 52 11.49 -5.94 -1.50
N LEU A 53 12.63 -6.47 -1.08
CA LEU A 53 12.79 -7.77 -0.46
C LEU A 53 13.20 -7.62 1.00
N ARG A 54 12.65 -8.48 1.85
CA ARG A 54 13.18 -8.75 3.19
C ARG A 54 13.03 -10.23 3.50
N THR A 55 13.90 -10.73 4.37
CA THR A 55 13.72 -12.05 5.00
C THR A 55 13.42 -11.87 6.48
N ILE A 56 12.47 -12.65 6.99
CA ILE A 56 12.12 -12.73 8.41
C ILE A 56 12.33 -14.15 8.91
N GLN A 57 12.65 -14.27 10.20
CA GLN A 57 12.73 -15.54 10.90
C GLN A 57 11.36 -15.92 11.47
N ARG A 58 11.20 -17.19 11.82
CA ARG A 58 9.95 -17.75 12.37
C ARG A 58 9.49 -16.98 13.60
N GLU A 59 10.41 -16.56 14.44
CA GLU A 59 10.13 -15.89 15.70
C GLU A 59 9.46 -14.51 15.48
N ASP A 60 9.74 -13.87 14.33
CA ASP A 60 9.16 -12.59 13.93
C ASP A 60 7.89 -12.75 13.08
N ALA A 61 7.52 -13.98 12.69
CA ALA A 61 6.47 -14.22 11.70
C ALA A 61 5.09 -13.75 12.18
N ASP A 62 4.76 -13.96 13.45
CA ASP A 62 3.47 -13.55 14.00
C ASP A 62 3.34 -12.03 14.10
N GLU A 63 4.41 -11.34 14.46
CA GLU A 63 4.45 -9.88 14.47
C GLU A 63 4.35 -9.33 13.05
N ALA A 64 5.10 -9.91 12.12
CA ALA A 64 5.05 -9.52 10.71
C ALA A 64 3.67 -9.71 10.09
N ASP A 65 3.00 -10.83 10.34
CA ASP A 65 1.63 -11.06 9.86
C ASP A 65 0.66 -10.01 10.41
N LYS A 66 0.73 -9.70 11.71
CA LYS A 66 -0.11 -8.68 12.33
C LYS A 66 0.10 -7.31 11.71
N THR A 67 1.35 -6.90 11.52
CA THR A 67 1.71 -5.62 10.91
C THR A 67 1.25 -5.53 9.45
N LEU A 68 1.38 -6.61 8.68
CA LEU A 68 0.89 -6.64 7.30
C LEU A 68 -0.63 -6.56 7.25
N ARG A 69 -1.36 -7.28 8.12
CA ARG A 69 -2.84 -7.26 8.19
C ARG A 69 -3.40 -5.93 8.67
N SER A 70 -2.69 -5.21 9.55
CA SER A 70 -3.14 -3.88 10.00
C SER A 70 -2.99 -2.82 8.92
N THR A 71 -2.21 -3.10 7.88
CA THR A 71 -1.81 -2.15 6.85
C THR A 71 -2.46 -2.47 5.50
N LEU A 72 -2.55 -3.75 5.15
CA LEU A 72 -2.99 -4.24 3.85
C LEU A 72 -4.38 -4.86 4.01
N SER A 73 -5.34 -4.31 3.27
CA SER A 73 -6.77 -4.55 3.47
C SER A 73 -7.23 -5.98 3.16
N TYR A 74 -6.51 -6.68 2.30
CA TYR A 74 -6.89 -8.01 1.84
C TYR A 74 -5.74 -9.00 2.00
N VAL A 75 -6.07 -10.26 2.28
CA VAL A 75 -5.12 -11.37 2.32
C VAL A 75 -5.70 -12.52 1.52
N TYR A 76 -4.94 -13.01 0.55
CA TYR A 76 -5.28 -14.19 -0.25
C TYR A 76 -4.30 -15.33 0.04
N ASP A 77 -4.81 -16.54 -0.05
CA ASP A 77 -4.07 -17.80 0.05
C ASP A 77 -4.46 -18.72 -1.12
N SER A 78 -3.92 -19.94 -1.15
CA SER A 78 -4.19 -20.88 -2.25
C SER A 78 -5.67 -21.26 -2.42
N ASN A 79 -6.53 -20.98 -1.43
CA ASN A 79 -7.95 -21.31 -1.46
C ASN A 79 -8.83 -20.11 -1.89
N SER A 80 -8.28 -18.90 -1.85
CA SER A 80 -9.01 -17.65 -2.10
C SER A 80 -8.42 -16.81 -3.23
N PHE A 81 -7.26 -17.20 -3.76
CA PHE A 81 -6.53 -16.44 -4.78
C PHE A 81 -7.30 -16.25 -6.08
N ASP A 82 -8.19 -17.18 -6.45
CA ASP A 82 -9.07 -17.07 -7.61
C ASP A 82 -10.09 -15.92 -7.51
N THR A 83 -10.32 -15.40 -6.31
CA THR A 83 -11.19 -14.23 -6.05
C THR A 83 -10.44 -12.90 -6.03
N ALA A 84 -9.10 -12.90 -6.16
CA ALA A 84 -8.30 -11.69 -6.12
C ALA A 84 -8.56 -10.79 -7.35
N PRO A 85 -8.34 -9.46 -7.24
CA PRO A 85 -8.39 -8.55 -8.38
C PRO A 85 -7.47 -9.01 -9.53
N ILE A 86 -7.92 -8.83 -10.78
CA ILE A 86 -7.21 -9.36 -11.95
C ILE A 86 -5.76 -8.87 -12.08
N ASN A 87 -5.49 -7.62 -11.70
CA ASN A 87 -4.13 -7.05 -11.69
C ASN A 87 -3.22 -7.79 -10.68
N VAL A 88 -3.76 -8.19 -9.53
CA VAL A 88 -3.05 -8.98 -8.52
C VAL A 88 -2.81 -10.39 -9.03
N ILE A 89 -3.82 -11.04 -9.62
CA ILE A 89 -3.66 -12.39 -10.18
C ILE A 89 -2.54 -12.40 -11.22
N ILE A 90 -2.58 -11.49 -12.20
CA ILE A 90 -1.55 -11.38 -13.24
C ILE A 90 -0.16 -11.18 -12.63
N TYR A 91 -0.02 -10.26 -11.66
CA TYR A 91 1.25 -9.98 -11.01
C TYR A 91 1.83 -11.22 -10.29
N VAL A 92 0.98 -11.97 -9.60
CA VAL A 92 1.39 -13.15 -8.82
C VAL A 92 1.74 -14.31 -9.73
N GLU A 93 0.98 -14.51 -10.82
CA GLU A 93 1.29 -15.51 -11.85
C GLU A 93 2.64 -15.22 -12.52
N GLN A 94 2.96 -13.94 -12.79
CA GLN A 94 4.29 -13.53 -13.27
C GLN A 94 5.41 -13.85 -12.27
N CYS A 95 5.09 -13.93 -10.98
CA CYS A 95 6.01 -14.34 -9.91
C CYS A 95 6.10 -15.86 -9.73
N GLY A 96 5.40 -16.66 -10.55
CA GLY A 96 5.41 -18.12 -10.49
C GLY A 96 4.20 -18.78 -9.81
N GLY A 97 3.13 -17.99 -9.57
CA GLY A 97 1.85 -18.47 -9.03
C GLY A 97 1.90 -18.79 -7.53
N ILE A 98 0.73 -18.94 -6.91
CA ILE A 98 0.61 -19.22 -5.47
C ILE A 98 0.70 -20.71 -5.14
N ARG A 99 1.40 -21.06 -4.04
CA ARG A 99 1.56 -22.42 -3.52
C ARG A 99 0.99 -22.53 -2.11
N PRO A 100 0.80 -23.77 -1.58
CA PRO A 100 0.40 -23.96 -0.20
C PRO A 100 1.32 -23.22 0.80
N ASN A 101 0.72 -22.68 1.86
CA ASN A 101 1.38 -21.88 2.92
C ASN A 101 1.91 -20.50 2.50
N GLN A 102 1.66 -20.07 1.25
CA GLN A 102 1.94 -18.71 0.82
C GLN A 102 0.73 -17.82 1.04
N ARG A 103 1.00 -16.54 1.25
CA ARG A 103 -0.02 -15.51 1.44
C ARG A 103 0.31 -14.30 0.60
N ILE A 104 -0.73 -13.58 0.19
CA ILE A 104 -0.63 -12.40 -0.65
C ILE A 104 -1.43 -11.31 0.03
N TYR A 105 -0.73 -10.30 0.52
CA TYR A 105 -1.36 -9.16 1.19
C TYR A 105 -1.49 -8.03 0.19
N VAL A 106 -2.65 -7.38 0.15
CA VAL A 106 -2.98 -6.40 -0.89
C VAL A 106 -3.63 -5.15 -0.29
N ALA A 107 -3.18 -3.98 -0.72
CA ALA A 107 -3.89 -2.71 -0.55
C ALA A 107 -4.09 -2.04 -1.92
N PRO A 108 -5.34 -1.67 -2.29
CA PRO A 108 -5.59 -0.88 -3.50
C PRO A 108 -4.96 0.51 -3.39
N CYS A 109 -4.30 0.95 -4.46
CA CYS A 109 -3.59 2.24 -4.53
C CYS A 109 -4.24 3.22 -5.53
N GLY A 110 -5.52 3.04 -5.86
CA GLY A 110 -6.21 3.83 -6.91
C GLY A 110 -5.82 3.40 -8.34
N ASP A 111 -6.59 3.84 -9.33
CA ASP A 111 -6.30 3.66 -10.77
C ASP A 111 -5.96 2.23 -11.23
N GLY A 112 -6.52 1.22 -10.56
CA GLY A 112 -6.23 -0.19 -10.86
C GLY A 112 -4.85 -0.67 -10.41
N LEU A 113 -4.13 0.14 -9.61
CA LEU A 113 -2.90 -0.24 -8.94
C LEU A 113 -3.18 -0.87 -7.57
N SER A 114 -2.30 -1.76 -7.16
CA SER A 114 -2.34 -2.33 -5.81
C SER A 114 -0.93 -2.57 -5.29
N LEU A 115 -0.68 -2.18 -4.05
CA LEU A 115 0.49 -2.60 -3.31
C LEU A 115 0.30 -4.06 -2.91
N VAL A 116 1.26 -4.90 -3.26
CA VAL A 116 1.22 -6.34 -3.00
C VAL A 116 2.43 -6.74 -2.16
N VAL A 117 2.22 -7.54 -1.12
CA VAL A 117 3.28 -8.22 -0.39
C VAL A 117 3.12 -9.73 -0.53
N LEU A 118 4.13 -10.38 -1.12
CA LEU A 118 4.22 -11.82 -1.25
C LEU A 118 4.92 -12.39 -0.02
N TRP A 119 4.22 -13.27 0.70
CA TRP A 119 4.75 -14.04 1.83
C TRP A 119 5.17 -15.43 1.36
N TRP A 120 6.47 -15.69 1.38
CA TRP A 120 7.08 -16.87 0.76
C TRP A 120 7.92 -17.66 1.75
N PRO A 121 7.36 -18.69 2.42
CA PRO A 121 8.13 -19.58 3.27
C PRO A 121 9.07 -20.44 2.44
N TRP A 122 10.28 -20.68 2.93
CA TRP A 122 11.30 -21.48 2.23
C TRP A 122 11.09 -22.99 2.39
N GLY A 123 10.20 -23.40 3.29
CA GLY A 123 9.93 -24.81 3.59
C GLY A 123 10.90 -25.42 4.62
N ASP A 124 11.92 -24.69 5.05
CA ASP A 124 12.79 -25.04 6.19
C ASP A 124 12.11 -24.81 7.55
N GLY A 125 10.90 -24.23 7.53
CA GLY A 125 10.12 -23.85 8.69
C GLY A 125 10.64 -22.61 9.42
N CYS A 126 11.85 -22.12 9.12
CA CYS A 126 12.52 -21.02 9.80
C CYS A 126 12.38 -19.71 9.04
N THR A 127 12.44 -19.76 7.71
CA THR A 127 12.73 -18.60 6.88
C THR A 127 11.52 -18.26 6.01
N THR A 128 11.13 -16.99 6.03
CA THR A 128 10.13 -16.45 5.09
C THR A 128 10.68 -15.21 4.41
N SER A 129 10.57 -15.16 3.08
CA SER A 129 10.79 -13.94 2.32
C SER A 129 9.49 -13.14 2.17
N LEU A 130 9.59 -11.84 2.39
CA LEU A 130 8.57 -10.84 2.07
C LEU A 130 9.03 -10.07 0.83
N ARG A 131 8.20 -10.01 -0.21
CA ARG A 131 8.45 -9.17 -1.38
C ARG A 131 7.34 -8.18 -1.59
N VAL A 132 7.67 -6.90 -1.62
CA VAL A 132 6.74 -5.81 -1.91
C VAL A 132 6.85 -5.41 -3.38
N GLY A 133 5.72 -5.23 -4.04
CA GLY A 133 5.66 -4.74 -5.41
C GLY A 133 4.36 -4.01 -5.72
N LEU A 134 4.27 -3.48 -6.94
CA LEU A 134 3.06 -2.84 -7.47
C LEU A 134 2.44 -3.73 -8.55
N ALA A 135 1.20 -4.14 -8.33
CA ALA A 135 0.38 -4.87 -9.29
C ALA A 135 -0.51 -3.90 -10.08
N GLY A 136 -0.59 -4.10 -11.40
CA GLY A 136 -1.33 -3.23 -12.33
C GLY A 136 -0.39 -2.47 -13.27
N ASN A 137 -0.93 -1.49 -14.00
CA ASN A 137 -0.16 -0.72 -14.97
C ASN A 137 0.45 0.52 -14.30
N ALA A 138 1.56 0.33 -13.57
CA ALA A 138 2.24 1.41 -12.89
C ALA A 138 2.97 2.32 -13.90
N SER A 139 2.72 3.63 -13.83
CA SER A 139 3.48 4.61 -14.60
C SER A 139 4.95 4.66 -14.13
N GLU A 140 5.82 5.25 -14.93
CA GLU A 140 7.21 5.48 -14.54
C GLU A 140 7.30 6.33 -13.26
N GLU A 141 6.42 7.32 -13.10
CA GLU A 141 6.31 8.15 -11.90
C GLU A 141 5.93 7.31 -10.67
N SER A 142 4.88 6.48 -10.77
CA SER A 142 4.47 5.59 -9.67
C SER A 142 5.56 4.60 -9.28
N MET A 143 6.29 4.06 -10.27
CA MET A 143 7.40 3.14 -10.00
C MET A 143 8.60 3.84 -9.37
N MET A 144 8.91 5.07 -9.80
CA MET A 144 9.98 5.86 -9.22
C MET A 144 9.65 6.27 -7.78
N GLU A 145 8.41 6.70 -7.52
CA GLU A 145 7.93 6.97 -6.17
C GLU A 145 8.08 5.72 -5.29
N PHE A 146 7.57 4.58 -5.77
CA PHE A 146 7.64 3.31 -5.08
C PHE A 146 9.07 2.93 -4.72
N SER A 147 10.00 2.90 -5.69
CA SER A 147 11.38 2.50 -5.45
C SER A 147 12.09 3.43 -4.46
N THR A 148 11.84 4.74 -4.56
CA THR A 148 12.46 5.74 -3.66
C THR A 148 12.08 5.53 -2.20
N ARG A 149 10.92 4.94 -1.89
CA ARG A 149 10.53 4.60 -0.51
C ARG A 149 11.28 3.42 0.09
N PHE A 150 11.82 2.54 -0.75
CA PHE A 150 12.49 1.30 -0.32
C PHE A 150 14.00 1.34 -0.49
N ASP A 151 14.53 2.37 -1.16
CA ASP A 151 15.96 2.60 -1.40
C ASP A 151 16.57 3.64 -0.42
N SER A 152 15.85 3.98 0.67
CA SER A 152 16.23 5.00 1.65
C SER A 152 16.85 4.45 2.93
#